data_AF-A0A537ZQN2-F1
#
_entry.id   AF-A0A537ZQN2-F1
#
_cell.length_a   1.000
_cell.length_b   1.000
_cell.length_c   1.000
_cell.angle_alpha   90.00
_cell.angle_beta   90.00
_cell.angle_gamma   90.00
#
_symmetry.space_group_name_H-M   'P 1'
#
loop_
_entity.id
_entity.type
_entity.pdbx_description
1 polymer ?
#
loop_
_entity_poly.entity_id
_entity_poly.type
_entity_poly.pdbx_seq_one_letter_code
_entity_poly.pdbx_strand_id
1 'polypeptide(L)'
;MSLLAAAACGSGGGEKVSAQFVDSVRVRRVQLPAGGAVGRCLALTSFRHGVVTVVERRGRATRSLTIAQRASPDVFACDATGVPLERREWCGVSAGRLRNRRVTDPRLELLCRDRLGRHVASAFVNPLPGARWVAVEQRRSTELYPAAAGLPIRIATIAGVDYEHARATFRIAQLDARGRILSQGCLVANVAG
;
A
#
# COMPACT_ATOMS: atom_id res chain seq x y z
N MET A 1 -4.74 -12.36 -19.16
CA MET A 1 -5.81 -11.61 -18.48
C MET A 1 -5.98 -12.23 -17.09
N SER A 2 -5.55 -11.56 -16.03
CA SER A 2 -5.82 -12.04 -14.66
C SER A 2 -7.06 -11.30 -14.16
N LEU A 3 -8.18 -12.03 -14.15
CA LEU A 3 -9.40 -11.62 -13.49
C LEU A 3 -9.10 -11.53 -11.99
N LEU A 4 -9.31 -10.36 -11.40
CA LEU A 4 -9.52 -10.25 -9.96
C LEU A 4 -10.78 -11.06 -9.66
N ALA A 5 -10.61 -12.26 -9.09
CA ALA A 5 -11.72 -12.98 -8.47
C ALA A 5 -12.13 -12.18 -7.23
N ALA A 6 -13.05 -11.23 -7.40
CA ALA A 6 -13.72 -10.56 -6.31
C ALA A 6 -14.65 -11.59 -5.64
N ALA A 7 -14.11 -12.39 -4.73
CA ALA A 7 -14.97 -13.15 -3.83
C ALA A 7 -15.76 -12.14 -2.98
N ALA A 8 -17.09 -12.24 -3.02
CA ALA A 8 -17.97 -11.46 -2.16
C ALA A 8 -17.70 -11.84 -0.71
N CYS A 9 -17.02 -10.98 0.04
CA CYS A 9 -16.90 -11.18 1.47
C CYS A 9 -18.22 -10.76 2.13
N GLY A 10 -18.76 -11.63 2.99
CA GLY A 10 -20.01 -11.38 3.73
C GLY A 10 -20.07 -9.96 4.28
N SER A 11 -21.20 -9.27 4.03
CA SER A 11 -21.45 -7.91 4.47
C SER A 11 -21.64 -7.90 5.99
N GLY A 12 -20.62 -7.50 6.73
CA GLY A 12 -20.79 -7.12 8.13
C GLY A 12 -21.75 -5.93 8.19
N GLY A 13 -22.89 -6.10 8.86
CA GLY A 13 -23.99 -5.14 8.87
C GLY A 13 -23.65 -3.80 9.53
N GLY A 14 -24.21 -2.73 8.95
CA GLY A 14 -25.00 -1.71 9.66
C GLY A 14 -24.34 -0.76 10.66
N GLU A 15 -23.07 -0.91 11.04
CA GLU A 15 -22.42 0.09 11.90
C GLU A 15 -21.94 1.27 11.05
N LYS A 16 -22.17 2.52 11.50
CA LYS A 16 -21.67 3.72 10.81
C LYS A 16 -20.14 3.75 10.84
N VAL A 17 -19.51 3.13 9.86
CA VAL A 17 -18.05 3.16 9.69
C VAL A 17 -17.62 4.57 9.28
N SER A 18 -16.79 5.21 10.11
CA SER A 18 -16.22 6.52 9.76
C SER A 18 -15.18 6.38 8.64
N ALA A 19 -15.33 7.17 7.58
CA ALA A 19 -14.31 7.29 6.54
C ALA A 19 -13.20 8.22 7.02
N GLN A 20 -11.95 7.75 6.94
CA GLN A 20 -10.74 8.49 7.28
C GLN A 20 -9.88 8.57 6.02
N PHE A 21 -9.41 9.77 5.70
CA PHE A 21 -8.49 9.93 4.58
C PHE A 21 -7.07 9.64 5.04
N VAL A 22 -6.24 9.16 4.12
CA VAL A 22 -4.79 9.25 4.28
C VAL A 22 -4.44 10.74 4.45
N ASP A 23 -3.98 11.11 5.64
CA ASP A 23 -3.71 12.48 6.10
C ASP A 23 -2.92 13.31 5.09
N SER A 24 -1.94 12.70 4.43
CA SER A 24 -1.19 13.38 3.38
C SER A 24 -0.68 12.43 2.32
N VAL A 25 -0.71 12.92 1.08
CA VAL A 25 -0.04 12.28 -0.05
C VAL A 25 0.86 13.29 -0.75
N ARG A 26 2.14 12.95 -0.89
CA ARG A 26 3.15 13.82 -1.50
C ARG A 26 3.82 13.07 -2.65
N VAL A 27 3.80 13.70 -3.82
CA VAL A 27 4.50 13.21 -5.00
C VAL A 27 5.76 14.04 -5.19
N ARG A 28 6.91 13.38 -5.35
CA ARG A 28 8.19 14.04 -5.59
C ARG A 28 8.95 13.32 -6.70
N ARG A 29 9.70 14.10 -7.48
CA ARG A 29 10.80 13.56 -8.28
C ARG A 29 12.08 13.80 -7.49
N VAL A 30 12.89 12.76 -7.36
CA VAL A 30 14.09 12.79 -6.53
C VAL A 30 15.27 12.34 -7.37
N GLN A 31 16.31 13.17 -7.42
CA GLN A 31 17.60 12.82 -8.01
C GLN A 31 18.38 11.94 -7.03
N LEU A 32 18.98 10.86 -7.52
CA LEU A 32 19.84 9.98 -6.74
C LEU A 32 21.31 10.43 -6.81
N PRO A 33 22.08 10.30 -5.70
CA PRO A 33 21.66 9.78 -4.38
C PRO A 33 20.79 10.78 -3.60
N ALA A 34 19.92 10.28 -2.73
CA ALA A 34 19.02 11.09 -1.91
C ALA A 34 19.29 10.88 -0.42
N GLY A 35 19.06 11.92 0.40
CA GLY A 35 19.18 11.85 1.86
C GLY A 35 17.84 11.58 2.58
N GLY A 36 17.90 11.57 3.91
CA GLY A 36 16.72 11.48 4.79
C GLY A 36 15.93 10.18 4.65
N ALA A 37 14.63 10.25 4.90
CA ALA A 37 13.73 9.10 4.89
C ALA A 37 13.67 8.38 3.52
N VAL A 38 13.66 9.18 2.44
CA VAL A 38 13.67 8.68 1.07
C VAL A 38 15.00 7.97 0.77
N GLY A 39 16.13 8.58 1.14
CA GLY A 39 17.46 7.97 1.02
C GLY A 39 17.58 6.63 1.76
N ARG A 40 17.10 6.58 3.01
CA ARG A 40 17.10 5.34 3.82
C ARG A 40 16.24 4.25 3.21
N CYS A 41 15.11 4.59 2.59
CA CYS A 41 14.31 3.61 1.84
C CYS A 41 15.05 3.14 0.58
N LEU A 42 15.61 4.07 -0.21
CA LEU A 42 16.33 3.76 -1.45
C LEU A 42 17.56 2.87 -1.23
N ALA A 43 18.23 3.00 -0.08
CA ALA A 43 19.34 2.12 0.33
C ALA A 43 18.93 0.63 0.40
N LEU A 44 17.63 0.34 0.54
CA LEU A 44 17.06 -1.01 0.60
C LEU A 44 16.58 -1.51 -0.78
N THR A 45 16.78 -0.73 -1.84
CA THR A 45 16.34 -1.05 -3.22
C THR A 45 17.54 -1.33 -4.12
N SER A 46 17.32 -1.58 -5.42
CA SER A 46 18.39 -1.64 -6.44
C SER A 46 18.65 -0.30 -7.13
N PHE A 47 17.84 0.74 -6.89
CA PHE A 47 18.03 2.05 -7.52
C PHE A 47 19.24 2.78 -6.92
N ARG A 48 20.21 3.13 -7.77
CA ARG A 48 21.46 3.81 -7.36
C ARG A 48 21.65 5.18 -8.01
N HIS A 49 21.17 5.35 -9.25
CA HIS A 49 21.40 6.55 -10.05
C HIS A 49 20.14 7.01 -10.79
N GLY A 50 20.15 8.27 -11.25
CA GLY A 50 19.08 8.86 -12.06
C GLY A 50 17.94 9.48 -11.23
N VAL A 51 16.80 9.71 -11.88
CA VAL A 51 15.62 10.32 -11.26
C VAL A 51 14.55 9.27 -10.97
N VAL A 52 14.10 9.22 -9.73
CA VAL A 52 12.98 8.37 -9.28
C VAL A 52 11.74 9.21 -8.99
N THR A 53 10.56 8.62 -9.20
CA THR A 53 9.28 9.16 -8.70
C THR A 53 8.99 8.51 -7.37
N VAL A 54 8.75 9.32 -6.34
CA VAL A 54 8.43 8.90 -4.99
C VAL A 54 7.03 9.39 -4.65
N VAL A 55 6.16 8.48 -4.26
CA VAL A 55 4.84 8.79 -3.69
C VAL A 55 4.86 8.40 -2.23
N GLU A 56 4.83 9.40 -1.36
CA GLU A 56 4.67 9.22 0.08
C GLU A 56 3.20 9.29 0.44
N ARG A 57 2.72 8.32 1.22
CA ARG A 57 1.38 8.31 1.80
C ARG A 57 1.51 8.17 3.30
N ARG A 58 0.85 9.05 4.05
CA ARG A 58 0.78 8.96 5.51
C ARG A 58 -0.68 8.84 5.90
N GLY A 59 -1.05 7.65 6.32
CA GLY A 59 -2.35 7.33 6.89
C GLY A 59 -2.24 7.10 8.39
N ARG A 60 -3.34 6.62 8.97
CA ARG A 60 -3.43 6.36 10.42
C ARG A 60 -2.69 5.09 10.82
N ALA A 61 -2.81 4.05 9.99
CA ALA A 61 -2.20 2.74 10.26
C ALA A 61 -0.76 2.66 9.76
N THR A 62 -0.43 3.38 8.69
CA THR A 62 0.87 3.28 8.02
C THR A 62 1.31 4.60 7.38
N ARG A 63 2.62 4.77 7.28
CA ARG A 63 3.32 5.65 6.37
C ARG A 63 4.05 4.77 5.38
N SER A 64 3.83 5.01 4.09
CA SER A 64 4.48 4.26 3.03
C SER A 64 5.15 5.17 2.02
N LEU A 65 6.26 4.71 1.46
CA LEU A 65 6.83 5.23 0.21
C LEU A 65 6.55 4.22 -0.89
N THR A 66 6.19 4.70 -2.07
CA THR A 66 6.22 3.92 -3.32
C THR A 66 7.19 4.61 -4.28
N ILE A 67 8.18 3.87 -4.77
CA ILE A 67 9.31 4.39 -5.54
C ILE A 67 9.36 3.65 -6.87
N ALA A 68 9.38 4.40 -7.98
CA ALA A 68 9.55 3.86 -9.31
C ALA A 68 10.51 4.71 -10.14
N GLN A 69 11.25 4.07 -11.04
CA GLN A 69 12.13 4.74 -12.00
C GLN A 69 11.60 4.51 -13.41
N ARG A 70 11.53 5.55 -14.26
CA ARG A 70 10.94 5.45 -15.61
C ARG A 70 11.61 4.38 -16.49
N ALA A 71 12.93 4.23 -16.36
CA ALA A 71 13.72 3.30 -17.16
C ALA A 71 13.77 1.88 -16.58
N SER A 72 13.13 1.63 -15.44
CA SER A 72 13.11 0.31 -14.79
C SER A 72 11.67 -0.21 -14.70
N PRO A 73 11.45 -1.53 -14.88
CA PRO A 73 10.17 -2.13 -14.58
C PRO A 73 9.96 -2.32 -13.07
N ASP A 74 10.95 -2.07 -12.22
CA ASP A 74 10.83 -2.33 -10.79
C ASP A 74 10.08 -1.20 -10.07
N VAL A 75 9.33 -1.57 -9.04
CA VAL A 75 8.71 -0.66 -8.08
C VAL A 75 9.01 -1.16 -6.69
N PHE A 76 9.43 -0.24 -5.82
CA PHE A 76 9.73 -0.55 -4.43
C PHE A 76 8.76 0.17 -3.51
N ALA A 77 8.54 -0.39 -2.34
CA ALA A 77 7.86 0.27 -1.25
C ALA A 77 8.61 0.07 0.07
N CYS A 78 8.54 1.08 0.93
CA CYS A 78 8.94 0.96 2.33
C CYS A 78 7.75 1.36 3.21
N ASP A 79 7.55 0.62 4.29
CA ASP A 79 6.41 0.76 5.20
C ASP A 79 6.90 1.11 6.62
N ALA A 80 6.16 1.97 7.31
CA ALA A 80 6.41 2.39 8.70
C ALA A 80 5.10 2.67 9.42
N THR A 81 4.95 2.26 10.68
CA THR A 81 3.71 2.46 11.48
C THR A 81 3.86 3.58 12.52
N GLY A 82 4.98 4.31 12.48
CA GLY A 82 5.38 5.24 13.54
C GLY A 82 5.92 4.56 14.81
N VAL A 83 5.94 3.22 14.84
CA VAL A 83 6.65 2.41 15.83
C VAL A 83 7.93 1.88 15.16
N PRO A 84 9.13 2.26 15.62
CA PRO A 84 10.37 1.72 15.06
C PRO A 84 10.50 0.22 15.31
N LEU A 85 10.94 -0.54 14.32
CA LEU A 85 11.36 -1.93 14.46
C LEU A 85 12.89 -1.98 14.46
N GLU A 86 13.51 -2.56 15.48
CA GLU A 86 14.98 -2.65 15.60
C GLU A 86 15.70 -1.30 15.38
N ARG A 87 15.13 -0.19 15.85
CA ARG A 87 15.63 1.19 15.64
C ARG A 87 15.70 1.63 14.16
N ARG A 88 15.09 0.89 13.23
CA ARG A 88 14.94 1.27 11.82
C ARG A 88 13.73 2.16 11.64
N GLU A 89 13.83 3.14 10.72
CA GLU A 89 12.70 3.98 10.33
C GLU A 89 11.63 3.17 9.58
N TRP A 90 12.08 2.29 8.68
CA TRP A 90 11.23 1.43 7.86
C TRP A 90 11.21 0.03 8.46
N CYS A 91 10.02 -0.47 8.79
CA CYS A 91 9.83 -1.82 9.33
C CYS A 91 9.55 -2.85 8.24
N GLY A 92 9.14 -2.42 7.05
CA GLY A 92 8.86 -3.31 5.93
C GLY A 92 9.42 -2.75 4.62
N VAL A 93 9.82 -3.65 3.73
CA VAL A 93 10.27 -3.32 2.37
C VAL A 93 9.70 -4.34 1.41
N SER A 94 9.11 -3.87 0.33
CA SER A 94 8.55 -4.75 -0.71
C SER A 94 9.01 -4.29 -2.09
N ALA A 95 9.27 -5.26 -2.95
CA ALA A 95 9.59 -5.04 -4.36
C ALA A 95 8.54 -5.73 -5.24
N GLY A 96 8.09 -5.04 -6.28
CA GLY A 96 7.22 -5.57 -7.31
C GLY A 96 7.77 -5.22 -8.69
N ARG A 97 7.24 -5.88 -9.72
CA ARG A 97 7.54 -5.55 -11.12
C ARG A 97 6.29 -5.01 -11.81
N LEU A 98 6.45 -3.88 -12.48
CA LEU A 98 5.45 -3.22 -13.29
C LEU A 98 5.42 -3.86 -14.68
N ARG A 99 4.25 -4.34 -15.06
CA ARG A 99 3.90 -4.67 -16.45
C ARG A 99 2.73 -3.77 -16.86
N ASN A 100 2.90 -2.99 -17.92
CA ASN A 100 1.92 -1.99 -18.34
C ASN A 100 1.53 -1.03 -17.19
N ARG A 101 2.54 -0.59 -16.40
CA ARG A 101 2.38 0.26 -15.19
C ARG A 101 1.57 -0.35 -14.05
N ARG A 102 1.41 -1.68 -14.02
CA ARG A 102 0.66 -2.40 -12.98
C ARG A 102 1.53 -3.47 -12.35
N VAL A 103 1.45 -3.61 -11.03
CA VAL A 103 2.07 -4.71 -10.30
C VAL A 103 1.27 -5.98 -10.52
N THR A 104 1.91 -7.09 -10.87
CA THR A 104 1.21 -8.36 -11.11
C THR A 104 0.98 -9.18 -9.85
N ASP A 105 1.73 -8.90 -8.79
CA ASP A 105 1.76 -9.65 -7.53
C ASP A 105 1.54 -8.69 -6.34
N PRO A 106 0.41 -8.77 -5.62
CA PRO A 106 0.08 -7.90 -4.49
C PRO A 106 0.86 -8.31 -3.22
N ARG A 107 2.19 -8.47 -3.31
CA ARG A 107 3.04 -9.00 -2.24
C ARG A 107 2.72 -8.45 -0.86
N LEU A 108 2.53 -9.37 0.08
CA LEU A 108 2.26 -9.06 1.48
C LEU A 108 3.56 -8.79 2.24
N GLU A 109 3.52 -7.78 3.09
CA GLU A 109 4.48 -7.52 4.15
C GLU A 109 3.76 -7.58 5.50
N LEU A 110 4.39 -8.20 6.51
CA LEU A 110 3.84 -8.39 7.86
C LEU A 110 4.80 -7.96 8.98
N LEU A 111 6.00 -7.47 8.66
CA LEU A 111 7.02 -7.12 9.66
C LEU A 111 6.63 -5.91 10.53
N CYS A 112 5.83 -5.00 9.99
CA CYS A 112 5.41 -3.80 10.71
C CYS A 112 4.41 -4.12 11.82
N ARG A 113 4.55 -3.44 12.97
CA ARG A 113 3.62 -3.54 14.11
C ARG A 113 3.06 -2.18 14.50
N ASP A 114 1.82 -2.13 14.93
CA ASP A 114 1.21 -0.91 15.47
C ASP A 114 1.60 -0.66 16.94
N ARG A 115 1.09 0.43 17.53
CA ARG A 115 1.37 0.80 18.93
C ARG A 115 0.87 -0.21 19.96
N LEU A 116 -0.05 -1.11 19.58
CA LEU A 116 -0.57 -2.18 20.41
C LEU A 116 0.17 -3.50 20.17
N GLY A 117 1.26 -3.49 19.39
CA GLY A 117 2.05 -4.67 19.06
C GLY A 117 1.40 -5.57 18.01
N ARG A 118 0.28 -5.18 17.38
CA ARG A 118 -0.42 -5.98 16.38
C ARG A 118 0.28 -5.85 15.03
N HIS A 119 0.33 -6.95 14.28
CA HIS A 119 0.87 -6.95 12.92
C HIS A 119 0.02 -6.06 12.00
N VAL A 120 0.71 -5.26 11.19
CA VAL A 120 0.12 -4.43 10.13
C VAL A 120 0.49 -5.09 8.80
N ALA A 121 -0.53 -5.56 8.10
CA ALA A 121 -0.38 -6.15 6.78
C ALA A 121 -0.38 -5.06 5.73
N SER A 122 0.59 -5.08 4.82
CA SER A 122 0.66 -4.14 3.70
C SER A 122 0.75 -4.87 2.36
N ALA A 123 0.03 -4.36 1.34
CA ALA A 123 -0.03 -4.96 0.00
C ALA A 123 0.00 -3.89 -1.11
N PHE A 124 0.48 -4.25 -2.30
CA PHE A 124 0.32 -3.40 -3.49
C PHE A 124 -1.08 -3.58 -4.08
N VAL A 125 -1.71 -2.46 -4.45
CA VAL A 125 -2.95 -2.44 -5.24
C VAL A 125 -2.77 -1.54 -6.44
N ASN A 126 -3.20 -2.01 -7.61
CA ASN A 126 -3.28 -1.17 -8.80
C ASN A 126 -4.64 -0.46 -8.82
N PRO A 127 -4.65 0.88 -8.89
CA PRO A 127 -5.87 1.59 -9.22
C PRO A 127 -6.45 1.11 -10.56
N LEU A 128 -7.77 1.05 -10.63
CA LEU A 128 -8.51 0.92 -11.88
C LEU A 128 -8.44 2.22 -12.67
N PRO A 129 -8.55 2.18 -14.01
CA PRO A 129 -8.79 3.38 -14.79
C PRO A 129 -9.98 4.16 -14.22
N GLY A 130 -9.81 5.47 -14.01
CA GLY A 130 -10.83 6.35 -13.41
C GLY A 130 -10.91 6.30 -11.88
N ALA A 131 -10.24 5.37 -11.20
CA ALA A 131 -10.20 5.35 -9.74
C ALA A 131 -9.37 6.52 -9.20
N ARG A 132 -10.00 7.34 -8.37
CA ARG A 132 -9.36 8.39 -7.60
C ARG A 132 -8.89 7.90 -6.23
N TRP A 133 -9.63 6.95 -5.66
CA TRP A 133 -9.40 6.44 -4.31
C TRP A 133 -9.44 4.91 -4.28
N VAL A 134 -8.66 4.33 -3.37
CA VAL A 134 -8.82 2.95 -2.90
C VAL A 134 -9.20 3.02 -1.43
N ALA A 135 -10.43 2.67 -1.11
CA ALA A 135 -10.92 2.44 0.24
C ALA A 135 -10.45 1.09 0.74
N VAL A 136 -9.97 1.06 1.98
CA VAL A 136 -9.61 -0.17 2.70
C VAL A 136 -10.37 -0.18 4.01
N GLU A 137 -11.24 -1.17 4.17
CA GLU A 137 -12.00 -1.35 5.39
C GLU A 137 -11.05 -1.83 6.50
N GLN A 138 -11.11 -1.15 7.63
CA GLN A 138 -10.47 -1.51 8.89
C GLN A 138 -11.55 -1.96 9.88
N ARG A 139 -11.16 -2.37 11.09
CA ARG A 139 -12.11 -2.85 12.11
C ARG A 139 -13.24 -1.87 12.46
N ARG A 140 -12.98 -0.56 12.47
CA ARG A 140 -13.95 0.50 12.90
C ARG A 140 -13.91 1.75 12.02
N SER A 141 -13.20 1.69 10.90
CA SER A 141 -13.01 2.83 10.01
C SER A 141 -12.73 2.34 8.60
N THR A 142 -12.89 3.21 7.61
CA THR A 142 -12.42 2.96 6.25
C THR A 142 -11.33 3.96 5.94
N GLU A 143 -10.17 3.50 5.48
CA GLU A 143 -9.07 4.38 5.10
C GLU A 143 -9.04 4.60 3.58
N LEU A 144 -9.04 5.85 3.14
CA LEU A 144 -9.07 6.25 1.72
C LEU A 144 -7.69 6.64 1.22
N TYR A 145 -7.15 5.83 0.31
CA TYR A 145 -5.84 6.03 -0.30
C TYR A 145 -5.97 6.65 -1.70
N PRO A 146 -5.45 7.86 -1.96
CA PRO A 146 -5.53 8.43 -3.30
C PRO A 146 -4.57 7.76 -4.28
N ALA A 147 -5.08 7.56 -5.49
CA ALA A 147 -4.26 7.28 -6.66
C ALA A 147 -3.41 8.52 -7.00
N ALA A 148 -2.11 8.31 -7.22
CA ALA A 148 -1.16 9.38 -7.46
C ALA A 148 -0.01 8.92 -8.36
N ALA A 149 0.44 9.82 -9.24
CA ALA A 149 1.56 9.62 -10.17
C ALA A 149 1.47 8.38 -11.09
N GLY A 150 0.27 7.79 -11.25
CA GLY A 150 0.10 6.55 -12.01
C GLY A 150 0.83 5.34 -11.41
N LEU A 151 1.23 5.41 -10.14
CA LEU A 151 1.89 4.32 -9.43
C LEU A 151 0.88 3.45 -8.67
N PRO A 152 1.21 2.17 -8.43
CA PRO A 152 0.45 1.33 -7.51
C PRO A 152 0.40 1.99 -6.12
N ILE A 153 -0.64 1.64 -5.37
CA ILE A 153 -0.85 2.10 -4.00
C ILE A 153 -0.36 1.02 -3.04
N ARG A 154 0.43 1.44 -2.05
CA ARG A 154 0.74 0.61 -0.90
C ARG A 154 -0.33 0.81 0.17
N ILE A 155 -1.23 -0.16 0.29
CA ILE A 155 -2.32 -0.15 1.27
C ILE A 155 -1.94 -0.94 2.52
N ALA A 156 -2.57 -0.64 3.65
CA ALA A 156 -2.38 -1.39 4.89
C ALA A 156 -3.70 -1.79 5.56
N THR A 157 -3.67 -2.88 6.34
CA THR A 157 -4.76 -3.32 7.20
C THR A 157 -4.24 -3.89 8.51
N ILE A 158 -5.03 -3.70 9.57
CA ILE A 158 -4.88 -4.40 10.87
C ILE A 158 -6.02 -5.42 11.10
N ALA A 159 -6.89 -5.58 10.12
CA ALA A 159 -8.00 -6.53 10.12
C ALA A 159 -7.70 -7.66 9.14
N GLY A 160 -8.18 -8.87 9.43
CA GLY A 160 -8.02 -10.02 8.52
C GLY A 160 -6.56 -10.44 8.30
N VAL A 161 -5.69 -10.18 9.27
CA VAL A 161 -4.29 -10.63 9.28
C VAL A 161 -4.24 -12.02 9.93
N ASP A 162 -3.73 -12.98 9.19
CA ASP A 162 -3.48 -14.35 9.62
C ASP A 162 -1.97 -14.58 9.58
N TYR A 163 -1.33 -14.30 10.72
CA TYR A 163 0.12 -14.35 10.83
C TYR A 163 0.66 -15.77 10.72
N GLU A 164 -0.04 -16.75 11.31
CA GLU A 164 0.33 -18.17 11.29
C GLU A 164 0.40 -18.71 9.85
N HIS A 165 -0.54 -18.30 8.99
CA HIS A 165 -0.55 -18.70 7.58
C HIS A 165 0.11 -17.67 6.64
N ALA A 166 0.83 -16.67 7.20
CA ALA A 166 1.51 -15.62 6.44
C ALA A 166 0.62 -14.96 5.37
N ARG A 167 -0.63 -14.66 5.74
CA ARG A 167 -1.69 -14.20 4.84
C ARG A 167 -2.43 -12.99 5.40
N ALA A 168 -2.95 -12.14 4.52
CA ALA A 168 -3.90 -11.11 4.90
C ALA A 168 -5.02 -10.96 3.86
N THR A 169 -6.21 -10.62 4.35
CA THR A 169 -7.37 -10.29 3.52
C THR A 169 -7.73 -8.82 3.69
N PHE A 170 -7.70 -8.08 2.59
CA PHE A 170 -8.06 -6.67 2.52
C PHE A 170 -9.44 -6.55 1.89
N ARG A 171 -10.41 -5.99 2.62
CA ARG A 171 -11.69 -5.59 2.04
C ARG A 171 -11.49 -4.22 1.40
N ILE A 172 -11.61 -4.15 0.08
CA ILE A 172 -11.28 -2.95 -0.69
C ILE A 172 -12.45 -2.50 -1.57
N ALA A 173 -12.55 -1.19 -1.76
CA ALA A 173 -13.37 -0.59 -2.81
C ALA A 173 -12.54 0.44 -3.56
N GLN A 174 -12.72 0.55 -4.87
CA GLN A 174 -12.10 1.59 -5.68
C GLN A 174 -13.16 2.60 -6.09
N LEU A 175 -12.90 3.88 -5.89
CA LEU A 175 -13.90 4.94 -6.08
C LEU A 175 -13.40 5.97 -7.09
N ASP A 176 -14.33 6.51 -7.88
CA ASP A 176 -14.05 7.62 -8.79
C ASP A 176 -13.93 8.97 -8.05
N ALA A 177 -13.72 10.05 -8.80
CA ALA A 177 -13.58 11.40 -8.24
C ALA A 177 -14.85 11.93 -7.54
N ARG A 178 -16.02 11.35 -7.83
CA ARG A 178 -17.31 11.69 -7.20
C ARG A 178 -17.64 10.78 -6.02
N GLY A 179 -16.75 9.84 -5.67
CA GLY A 179 -16.97 8.86 -4.62
C GLY A 179 -17.85 7.68 -5.04
N ARG A 180 -18.11 7.50 -6.33
CA ARG A 180 -18.87 6.33 -6.82
C ARG A 180 -17.97 5.10 -6.85
N ILE A 181 -18.47 3.98 -6.37
CA ILE A 181 -17.75 2.70 -6.39
C ILE A 181 -17.62 2.22 -7.83
N LEU A 182 -16.39 2.02 -8.28
CA LEU A 182 -16.04 1.40 -9.55
C LEU A 182 -15.87 -0.11 -9.43
N SER A 183 -15.43 -0.57 -8.25
CA SER A 183 -15.24 -1.98 -7.92
C SER A 183 -15.18 -2.14 -6.41
N GLN A 184 -15.62 -3.29 -5.92
CA GLN A 184 -15.50 -3.69 -4.51
C GLN A 184 -15.24 -5.18 -4.40
N GLY A 185 -14.54 -5.60 -3.35
CA GLY A 185 -14.28 -7.02 -3.10
C GLY A 185 -13.15 -7.24 -2.11
N CYS A 186 -12.69 -8.49 -2.05
CA CYS A 186 -11.58 -8.88 -1.21
C CYS A 186 -10.31 -9.13 -2.02
N LEU A 187 -9.21 -8.55 -1.55
CA LEU A 187 -7.86 -8.87 -2.00
C LEU A 187 -7.22 -9.78 -0.96
N VAL A 188 -6.79 -10.96 -1.39
CA VAL A 188 -5.98 -11.85 -0.58
C VAL A 188 -4.53 -11.69 -1.01
N ALA A 189 -3.65 -11.41 -0.05
CA ALA A 189 -2.22 -11.39 -0.25
C ALA A 189 -1.55 -12.40 0.68
N ASN A 190 -0.46 -13.00 0.23
CA ASN A 190 0.38 -13.89 1.02
C ASN A 190 1.81 -13.35 1.03
N VAL A 191 2.59 -13.66 2.08
CA VAL A 191 4.02 -13.37 2.07
C VAL A 191 4.64 -14.15 0.92
N ALA A 192 5.53 -13.50 0.17
CA ALA A 192 6.22 -14.19 -0.92
C ALA A 192 7.10 -15.30 -0.35
N GLY A 193 6.88 -16.53 -0.82
CA GLY A 193 7.83 -17.65 -0.72
C GLY A 193 8.63 -17.78 -2.01
#